data_AF-A0A7G6YY23-F1
#
_entry.id   AF-A0A7G6YY23-F1
#
_cell.length_a   1.000
_cell.length_b   1.000
_cell.length_c   1.000
_cell.angle_alpha   90.00
_cell.angle_beta   90.00
_cell.angle_gamma   90.00
#
_symmetry.space_group_name_H-M   'P 1'
#
loop_
_entity.id
_entity.type
_entity.pdbx_description
1 polymer ?
#
loop_
_entity_poly.entity_id
_entity_poly.type
_entity_poly.pdbx_seq_one_letter_code
_entity_poly.pdbx_strand_id
1 'polypeptide(L)'
;MPFEQKYTDETREKSLARVLERREAEPGNRSIIRETAEEFEVGEQSLRGWIRAHEKANAPAPVEPEVAAEAAEADESLEEAAAAVAAPRRGRPPGSGSAATSDRISELEAEVAQLRADREALKRAIAVIVAD
;
A
#
# COMPACT_ATOMS: atom_id res chain seq x y z
N MET A 1 -33.48 0.00 1.14
CA MET A 1 -33.50 -1.32 0.49
C MET A 1 -32.06 -1.81 0.43
N PRO A 2 -31.70 -2.93 1.08
CA PRO A 2 -30.37 -3.51 0.91
C PRO A 2 -30.23 -4.02 -0.54
N PHE A 3 -29.14 -3.69 -1.21
CA PHE A 3 -28.81 -4.28 -2.51
C PHE A 3 -28.30 -5.70 -2.26
N GLU A 4 -28.86 -6.70 -2.94
CA GLU A 4 -28.32 -8.06 -2.94
C GLU A 4 -26.90 -8.02 -3.49
N GLN A 5 -25.92 -8.29 -2.63
CA GLN A 5 -24.53 -8.43 -3.06
C GLN A 5 -24.38 -9.74 -3.82
N LYS A 6 -24.16 -9.64 -5.13
CA LYS A 6 -23.98 -10.78 -6.03
C LYS A 6 -22.80 -11.68 -5.65
N TYR A 7 -21.81 -11.15 -4.96
CA TYR A 7 -20.62 -11.89 -4.52
C TYR A 7 -20.39 -11.64 -3.03
N THR A 8 -20.02 -12.69 -2.32
CA THR A 8 -19.61 -12.60 -0.91
C THR A 8 -18.25 -11.89 -0.80
N ASP A 9 -17.96 -11.33 0.37
CA ASP A 9 -16.64 -10.75 0.64
C ASP A 9 -15.54 -11.82 0.60
N GLU A 10 -15.85 -13.06 1.00
CA GLU A 10 -14.92 -14.19 0.90
C GLU A 10 -14.51 -14.48 -0.54
N THR A 11 -15.46 -14.48 -1.49
CA THR A 11 -15.15 -14.66 -2.92
C THR A 11 -14.29 -13.51 -3.45
N ARG A 12 -14.59 -12.28 -3.04
CA ARG A 12 -13.80 -11.09 -3.40
C ARG A 12 -12.36 -11.21 -2.91
N GLU A 13 -12.17 -11.58 -1.65
CA GLU A 13 -10.85 -11.69 -1.02
C GLU A 13 -10.02 -12.82 -1.64
N LYS A 14 -10.61 -14.01 -1.82
CA LYS A 14 -9.92 -15.16 -2.42
C LYS A 14 -9.51 -14.92 -3.87
N SER A 15 -10.43 -14.36 -4.68
CA SER A 15 -10.12 -14.04 -6.08
C SER A 15 -9.03 -12.97 -6.20
N LEU A 16 -9.03 -11.97 -5.32
CA LEU A 16 -8.00 -10.93 -5.30
C LEU A 16 -6.64 -11.48 -4.87
N ALA A 17 -6.60 -12.30 -3.82
CA ALA A 17 -5.37 -12.96 -3.35
C ALA A 17 -4.74 -13.82 -4.45
N ARG A 18 -5.57 -14.59 -5.19
CA ARG A 18 -5.12 -15.42 -6.30
C ARG A 18 -4.49 -14.60 -7.43
N VAL A 19 -5.06 -13.44 -7.76
CA VAL A 19 -4.47 -12.55 -8.78
C VAL A 19 -3.10 -12.03 -8.34
N LEU A 20 -2.94 -11.64 -7.07
CA LEU A 20 -1.67 -11.12 -6.56
C LEU A 20 -0.59 -12.20 -6.59
N GLU A 21 -0.89 -13.40 -6.10
CA GLU A 21 0.02 -14.55 -6.14
C GLU A 21 0.49 -14.85 -7.57
N ARG A 22 -0.44 -14.88 -8.54
CA ARG A 22 -0.09 -15.15 -9.94
C ARG A 22 0.72 -14.03 -10.57
N ARG A 23 0.49 -12.76 -10.19
CA ARG A 23 1.29 -11.62 -10.68
C ARG A 23 2.72 -11.67 -10.15
N GLU A 24 2.93 -12.19 -8.95
CA GLU A 24 4.26 -12.40 -8.37
C GLU A 24 5.01 -13.54 -9.06
N ALA A 25 4.32 -14.64 -9.36
CA ALA A 25 4.91 -15.79 -10.05
C ALA A 25 5.19 -15.51 -11.54
N GLU A 26 4.29 -14.80 -12.22
CA GLU A 26 4.33 -14.56 -13.67
C GLU A 26 4.15 -13.07 -14.00
N PRO A 27 5.17 -12.23 -13.71
CA PRO A 27 5.09 -10.81 -14.01
C PRO A 27 4.98 -10.58 -15.52
N GLY A 28 3.90 -9.92 -15.94
CA GLY A 28 3.63 -9.60 -17.35
C GLY A 28 2.60 -10.51 -18.03
N ASN A 29 2.17 -11.60 -17.38
CA ASN A 29 1.06 -12.39 -17.91
C ASN A 29 -0.25 -11.57 -17.84
N ARG A 30 -0.79 -11.24 -19.01
CA ARG A 30 -2.00 -10.42 -19.16
C ARG A 30 -3.30 -11.23 -18.99
N SER A 31 -3.25 -12.56 -19.04
CA SER A 31 -4.44 -13.42 -18.92
C SER A 31 -4.83 -13.73 -17.48
N ILE A 32 -3.97 -13.43 -16.49
CA ILE A 32 -4.22 -13.72 -15.06
C ILE A 32 -5.62 -13.28 -14.62
N ILE A 33 -6.02 -12.05 -14.93
CA ILE A 33 -7.31 -11.51 -14.48
C ILE A 33 -8.47 -12.28 -15.11
N ARG A 34 -8.36 -12.66 -16.39
CA ARG A 34 -9.40 -13.42 -17.08
C ARG A 34 -9.51 -14.83 -16.50
N GLU A 35 -8.39 -15.53 -16.36
CA GLU A 35 -8.34 -16.89 -15.83
C GLU A 35 -8.84 -16.96 -14.38
N THR A 36 -8.45 -16.01 -13.54
CA THR A 36 -8.93 -15.95 -12.15
C THR A 36 -10.41 -15.52 -12.08
N ALA A 37 -10.89 -14.68 -12.99
CA ALA A 37 -12.32 -14.36 -13.06
C ALA A 37 -13.17 -15.59 -13.39
N GLU A 38 -12.71 -16.41 -14.34
CA GLU A 38 -13.33 -17.70 -14.69
C GLU A 38 -13.27 -18.70 -13.52
N GLU A 39 -12.12 -18.81 -12.83
CA GLU A 39 -11.92 -19.72 -11.69
C GLU A 39 -12.88 -19.46 -10.53
N PHE A 40 -13.20 -18.19 -10.25
CA PHE A 40 -14.06 -17.78 -9.13
C PHE A 40 -15.49 -17.42 -9.55
N GLU A 41 -15.86 -17.65 -10.82
CA GLU A 41 -17.17 -17.28 -11.39
C GLU A 41 -17.55 -15.79 -11.17
N VAL A 42 -16.55 -14.91 -11.13
CA VAL A 42 -16.74 -13.46 -10.97
C VAL A 42 -16.59 -12.74 -12.30
N GLY A 43 -17.35 -11.66 -12.50
CA GLY A 43 -17.18 -10.84 -13.69
C GLY A 43 -15.80 -10.19 -13.75
N GLU A 44 -15.13 -10.26 -14.91
CA GLU A 44 -13.77 -9.69 -15.08
C GLU A 44 -13.72 -8.19 -14.73
N GLN A 45 -14.76 -7.43 -15.07
CA GLN A 45 -14.85 -6.01 -14.72
C GLN A 45 -15.00 -5.77 -13.21
N SER A 46 -15.69 -6.66 -12.50
CA SER A 46 -15.80 -6.61 -11.03
C SER A 46 -14.45 -6.88 -10.40
N LEU A 47 -13.75 -7.93 -10.85
CA LEU A 47 -12.41 -8.27 -10.35
C LEU A 47 -11.40 -7.14 -10.61
N ARG A 48 -11.42 -6.53 -11.81
CA ARG A 48 -10.62 -5.32 -12.10
C ARG A 48 -10.95 -4.16 -11.17
N GLY A 49 -12.23 -3.97 -10.84
CA GLY A 49 -12.67 -2.96 -9.88
C GLY A 49 -12.08 -3.19 -8.48
N TRP A 50 -12.13 -4.44 -8.00
CA TRP A 50 -11.55 -4.82 -6.70
C TRP A 50 -10.04 -4.67 -6.67
N ILE A 51 -9.33 -5.05 -7.74
CA ILE A 51 -7.88 -4.86 -7.85
C ILE A 51 -7.53 -3.38 -7.75
N ARG A 52 -8.22 -2.49 -8.49
CA ARG A 52 -7.97 -1.03 -8.40
C ARG A 52 -8.26 -0.47 -7.01
N ALA A 53 -9.34 -0.94 -6.37
CA ALA A 53 -9.68 -0.53 -5.01
C ALA A 53 -8.60 -0.97 -4.00
N HIS A 54 -8.09 -2.20 -4.14
CA HIS A 54 -7.00 -2.72 -3.33
C HIS A 54 -5.68 -1.99 -3.58
N GLU A 55 -5.33 -1.75 -4.85
CA GLU A 55 -4.15 -0.95 -5.23
C GLU A 55 -4.25 0.47 -4.67
N LYS A 56 -5.43 1.09 -4.69
CA LYS A 56 -5.65 2.41 -4.08
C LYS A 56 -5.56 2.38 -2.55
N ALA A 57 -6.08 1.34 -1.91
CA ALA A 57 -6.03 1.20 -0.45
C ALA A 57 -4.61 0.92 0.06
N ASN A 58 -3.79 0.24 -0.74
CA ASN A 58 -2.40 -0.10 -0.43
C ASN A 58 -1.38 0.82 -1.10
N ALA A 59 -1.84 1.80 -1.89
CA ALA A 59 -0.93 2.80 -2.43
C ALA A 59 -0.29 3.54 -1.25
N PRO A 60 1.04 3.73 -1.25
CA PRO A 60 1.66 4.62 -0.29
C PRO A 60 0.95 5.97 -0.40
N ALA A 61 0.55 6.54 0.74
CA ALA A 61 -0.18 7.81 0.78
C ALA A 61 0.49 8.79 -0.19
N PRO A 62 -0.27 9.41 -1.12
CA PRO A 62 0.32 10.30 -2.09
C PRO A 62 1.06 11.37 -1.32
N VAL A 63 2.39 11.35 -1.41
CA VAL A 63 3.21 12.52 -1.13
C VAL A 63 2.66 13.59 -2.04
N GLU A 64 1.90 14.54 -1.47
CA GLU A 64 1.30 15.61 -2.25
C GLU A 64 2.40 16.26 -3.11
N PRO A 65 2.15 16.47 -4.41
CA PRO A 65 3.17 16.98 -5.31
C PRO A 65 3.37 18.48 -5.07
N GLU A 66 4.19 18.83 -4.09
CA GLU A 66 4.85 20.15 -4.07
C GLU A 66 6.15 20.14 -4.89
N VAL A 67 6.42 19.06 -5.65
CA VAL A 67 7.66 18.85 -6.42
C VAL A 67 7.38 18.30 -7.83
N ALA A 68 6.56 18.98 -8.61
CA ALA A 68 6.47 18.75 -10.06
C ALA A 68 7.09 19.90 -10.90
N ALA A 69 7.79 20.84 -10.26
CA ALA A 69 8.38 22.00 -10.93
C ALA A 69 9.91 21.97 -11.05
N GLU A 70 10.62 21.08 -10.36
CA GLU A 70 12.09 21.18 -10.21
C GLU A 70 12.91 20.16 -11.02
N ALA A 71 12.33 19.53 -12.05
CA ALA A 71 13.08 18.66 -12.96
C ALA A 71 13.44 19.35 -14.30
N ALA A 72 13.04 20.60 -14.51
CA ALA A 72 13.30 21.34 -15.75
C ALA A 72 14.52 22.28 -15.68
N GLU A 73 15.08 22.53 -14.50
CA GLU A 73 16.07 23.62 -14.28
C GLU A 73 17.48 23.08 -13.98
N ALA A 74 17.87 21.96 -14.60
CA ALA A 74 19.17 21.32 -14.34
C ALA A 74 20.12 21.32 -15.56
N ASP A 75 19.96 22.27 -16.50
CA ASP A 75 20.88 22.39 -17.66
C ASP A 75 21.51 23.79 -17.86
N GLU A 76 21.19 24.81 -17.05
CA GLU A 76 21.71 26.19 -17.28
C GLU A 76 22.62 26.72 -16.17
N SER A 77 23.44 25.86 -15.54
CA SER A 77 24.36 26.26 -14.46
C SER A 77 25.81 26.54 -14.91
N LEU A 78 25.99 27.18 -16.08
CA LEU A 78 27.31 27.71 -16.52
C LEU A 78 27.33 29.15 -17.03
N GLU A 79 26.27 29.96 -16.84
CA GLU A 79 26.33 31.40 -17.09
C GLU A 79 25.70 32.16 -15.89
N GLU A 80 26.49 32.48 -14.88
CA GLU A 80 27.13 33.80 -14.77
C GLU A 80 26.22 34.86 -14.12
N ALA A 81 26.39 34.97 -12.81
CA ALA A 81 26.47 36.22 -12.06
C ALA A 81 25.76 37.47 -12.64
N ALA A 82 24.46 37.62 -12.41
CA ALA A 82 23.87 38.96 -12.31
C ALA A 82 22.55 38.99 -11.53
N ALA A 83 22.51 39.89 -10.53
CA ALA A 83 21.34 40.65 -10.08
C ALA A 83 20.27 39.99 -9.18
N ALA A 84 20.54 40.09 -7.87
CA ALA A 84 19.75 40.81 -6.86
C ALA A 84 18.29 40.42 -6.49
N VAL A 85 18.09 40.36 -5.17
CA VAL A 85 16.86 40.52 -4.35
C VAL A 85 16.00 39.26 -4.11
N ALA A 86 16.20 38.62 -2.94
CA ALA A 86 15.10 38.16 -2.07
C ALA A 86 15.61 37.71 -0.68
N ALA A 87 14.85 38.07 0.36
CA ALA A 87 15.04 37.83 1.79
C ALA A 87 15.21 36.33 2.19
N PRO A 88 15.73 36.01 3.40
CA PRO A 88 16.18 34.66 3.73
C PRO A 88 14.99 33.70 3.87
N ARG A 89 14.88 32.72 2.97
CA ARG A 89 14.01 31.56 3.18
C ARG A 89 14.59 30.74 4.32
N ARG A 90 13.87 30.73 5.45
CA ARG A 90 14.18 29.95 6.64
C ARG A 90 14.21 28.47 6.22
N GLY A 91 15.40 27.89 6.19
CA GLY A 91 15.61 26.49 5.78
C GLY A 91 14.76 25.54 6.63
N ARG A 92 13.96 24.72 5.97
CA ARG A 92 13.37 23.53 6.58
C ARG A 92 14.49 22.49 6.69
N PRO A 93 14.76 21.91 7.86
CA PRO A 93 15.86 20.97 8.02
C PRO A 93 15.58 19.69 7.21
N PRO A 94 16.52 19.23 6.37
CA PRO A 94 16.42 17.94 5.71
C PRO A 94 16.56 16.83 6.76
N GLY A 95 15.55 15.95 6.88
CA GLY A 95 15.59 14.80 7.79
C GLY A 95 14.26 14.49 8.50
N SER A 96 13.34 15.45 8.57
CA SER A 96 12.10 15.29 9.35
C SER A 96 11.12 14.23 8.81
N GLY A 97 11.13 13.96 7.50
CA GLY A 97 10.22 12.97 6.88
C GLY A 97 10.68 11.53 7.06
N SER A 98 11.98 11.27 6.88
CA SER A 98 12.56 9.93 7.05
C SER A 98 12.54 9.48 8.52
N ALA A 99 12.76 10.40 9.46
CA ALA A 99 12.59 10.13 10.89
C ALA A 99 11.13 9.76 11.21
N ALA A 100 10.14 10.54 10.74
CA ALA A 100 8.73 10.26 10.97
C ALA A 100 8.27 8.91 10.39
N THR A 101 8.80 8.51 9.22
CA THR A 101 8.54 7.18 8.66
C THR A 101 9.18 6.08 9.51
N SER A 102 10.42 6.27 9.97
CA SER A 102 11.14 5.30 10.80
C SER A 102 10.48 5.10 12.17
N ASP A 103 9.98 6.19 12.76
CA ASP A 103 9.22 6.16 14.02
C ASP A 103 7.92 5.36 13.84
N ARG A 104 7.19 5.60 12.75
CA ARG A 104 5.96 4.87 12.44
C ARG A 104 6.21 3.39 12.19
N ILE A 105 7.30 3.04 11.50
CA ILE A 105 7.70 1.62 11.31
C ILE A 105 7.97 0.97 12.66
N SER A 106 8.74 1.65 13.52
CA SER A 106 9.08 1.14 14.86
C SER A 106 7.84 0.91 15.74
N GLU A 107 6.88 1.83 15.68
CA GLU A 107 5.59 1.71 16.38
C GLU A 107 4.79 0.49 15.89
N LEU A 108 4.70 0.31 14.56
CA LEU A 108 4.00 -0.82 13.96
C LEU A 108 4.68 -2.15 14.28
N GLU A 109 6.01 -2.21 14.28
CA GLU A 109 6.75 -3.40 14.67
C GLU A 109 6.50 -3.79 16.14
N ALA A 110 6.41 -2.81 17.04
CA ALA A 110 6.07 -3.02 18.43
C ALA A 110 4.63 -3.56 18.61
N GLU A 111 3.66 -2.98 17.88
CA GLU A 111 2.27 -3.45 17.91
C GLU A 111 2.15 -4.88 17.37
N VAL A 112 2.85 -5.21 16.27
CA VAL A 112 2.88 -6.56 15.71
C VAL A 112 3.52 -7.56 16.69
N ALA A 113 4.58 -7.18 17.39
CA ALA A 113 5.20 -8.02 18.42
C ALA A 113 4.23 -8.29 19.57
N GLN A 114 3.52 -7.26 20.04
CA GLN A 114 2.52 -7.37 21.10
C GLN A 114 1.38 -8.31 20.70
N LEU A 115 0.78 -8.11 19.51
CA LEU A 115 -0.31 -8.94 19.01
C LEU A 115 0.09 -10.42 18.87
N ARG A 116 1.36 -10.69 18.51
CA ARG A 116 1.87 -12.07 18.43
C ARG A 116 2.00 -12.71 19.81
N ALA A 117 2.49 -11.98 20.81
CA ALA A 117 2.57 -12.45 22.18
C ALA A 117 1.18 -12.75 22.76
N ASP A 118 0.22 -11.85 22.55
CA ASP A 118 -1.17 -12.02 23.00
C ASP A 118 -1.83 -13.22 22.32
N ARG A 119 -1.62 -13.39 21.00
CA ARG A 119 -2.10 -14.57 20.27
C ARG A 119 -1.53 -15.87 20.83
N GLU A 120 -0.25 -15.89 21.20
CA GLU A 120 0.37 -17.08 21.78
C GLU A 120 -0.21 -17.39 23.17
N ALA A 121 -0.40 -16.37 24.01
CA ALA A 121 -1.05 -16.52 25.31
C ALA A 121 -2.48 -17.08 25.17
N LEU A 122 -3.27 -16.54 24.24
CA LEU A 122 -4.62 -17.04 23.96
C LEU A 122 -4.61 -18.49 23.47
N LYS A 123 -3.69 -18.85 22.57
CA LYS A 123 -3.55 -20.24 22.12
C LYS A 123 -3.22 -21.20 23.27
N ARG A 124 -2.34 -20.80 24.18
CA ARG A 124 -2.01 -21.60 25.37
C ARG A 124 -3.21 -21.76 26.29
N ALA A 125 -3.97 -20.68 26.54
CA ALA A 125 -5.18 -20.73 27.35
C ALA A 125 -6.25 -21.67 26.74
N ILE A 126 -6.48 -21.56 25.43
CA ILE A 126 -7.40 -22.45 24.71
C ILE A 126 -6.92 -23.91 24.77
N ALA A 127 -5.61 -24.15 24.62
CA ALA A 127 -5.07 -25.51 24.70
C ALA A 127 -5.31 -26.15 26.08
N VAL A 128 -5.24 -25.37 27.17
CA VAL A 128 -5.57 -25.86 28.52
C VAL A 128 -7.05 -26.21 28.63
N ILE A 129 -7.95 -25.36 28.11
CA ILE A 129 -9.40 -25.58 28.16
C ILE A 129 -9.82 -26.80 27.32
N VAL A 130 -9.18 -27.02 26.17
CA VAL A 130 -9.51 -28.14 25.27
C VAL A 130 -8.92 -29.47 25.75
N ALA A 131 -7.87 -29.43 26.59
CA ALA A 131 -7.22 -30.63 27.13
C ALA A 131 -7.84 -31.13 28.44
N ASP A 132 -8.80 -30.41 29.02
CA ASP A 132 -9.63 -30.79 30.17
C ASP A 132 -10.99 -31.36 29.69
#